data_AF-A0A955IRI5-F1
#
_entry.id   AF-A0A955IRI5-F1
#
_cell.length_a   1.000
_cell.length_b   1.000
_cell.length_c   1.000
_cell.angle_alpha   90.00
_cell.angle_beta   90.00
_cell.angle_gamma   90.00
#
_symmetry.space_group_name_H-M   'P 1'
#
loop_
_entity.id
_entity.type
_entity.pdbx_description
1 polymer ?
#
loop_
_entity_poly.entity_id
_entity_poly.type
_entity_poly.pdbx_seq_one_letter_code
_entity_poly.pdbx_strand_id
1 'polypeptide(L)' 'FDEVLIMRNMWDGCCIGVPPTAFSAALVKLEKPMKRGRMWAMSVGTVQGRMVIDPIVDRGWILSMYVIEEGSLISDEG' A
#
# COMPACT_ATOMS: atom_id res chain seq x y z
N PHE A 1 0.92 10.57 -7.18
CA PHE A 1 1.26 9.20 -6.79
C PHE A 1 -0.03 8.45 -6.87
N ASP A 2 -0.05 7.50 -7.77
CA ASP A 2 -1.29 6.88 -8.23
C ASP A 2 -1.39 5.47 -7.65
N GLU A 3 -0.31 5.03 -7.01
CA GLU A 3 -0.19 3.82 -6.24
C GLU A 3 0.40 4.13 -4.86
N VAL A 4 -0.04 3.38 -3.86
CA VAL A 4 0.52 3.39 -2.51
C VAL A 4 0.64 1.96 -1.99
N LEU A 5 1.66 1.71 -1.17
CA LEU A 5 1.84 0.43 -0.50
C LEU A 5 1.26 0.54 0.90
N ILE A 6 0.26 -0.28 1.22
CA ILE A 6 -0.24 -0.42 2.59
C ILE A 6 0.40 -1.62 3.25
N MET A 7 0.72 -1.46 4.53
CA MET A 7 1.63 -2.36 5.23
C MET A 7 1.11 -2.58 6.64
N ARG A 8 1.35 -3.78 7.19
CA ARG A 8 0.89 -4.12 8.53
C ARG A 8 1.67 -3.39 9.64
N ASN A 9 2.97 -3.17 9.47
CA ASN A 9 3.80 -2.48 10.46
C ASN A 9 4.35 -1.17 9.89
N MET A 10 4.42 -0.14 10.74
CA MET A 10 4.95 1.18 10.38
C MET A 10 6.47 1.17 10.08
N TRP A 11 7.20 0.21 10.64
CA TRP A 11 8.66 0.06 10.47
C TRP A 11 9.05 -0.81 9.29
N ASP A 12 8.07 -1.45 8.66
CA ASP A 12 8.34 -2.15 7.41
C ASP A 12 8.61 -1.06 6.35
N GLY A 13 9.60 -1.26 5.49
CA GLY A 13 9.88 -0.32 4.40
C GLY A 13 11.35 -0.30 4.02
N CYS A 14 11.65 -0.36 2.73
CA CYS A 14 13.02 -0.49 2.21
C CYS A 14 13.97 0.64 2.67
N CYS A 15 13.44 1.78 3.13
CA CYS A 15 14.22 2.94 3.56
C CYS A 15 14.30 3.12 5.10
N ILE A 16 13.50 2.38 5.88
CA ILE A 16 13.38 2.57 7.34
C ILE A 16 13.65 1.26 8.11
N GLY A 17 13.51 0.10 7.46
CA GLY A 17 13.66 -1.20 8.09
C GLY A 17 13.67 -2.35 7.09
N VAL A 18 13.17 -3.50 7.52
CA VAL A 18 13.04 -4.68 6.65
C VAL A 18 11.88 -4.43 5.68
N PRO A 19 12.04 -4.68 4.37
CA PRO A 19 10.92 -4.58 3.44
C PRO A 19 9.81 -5.57 3.85
N PRO A 20 8.52 -5.19 3.71
CA PRO A 20 7.42 -6.08 4.05
C PRO A 20 7.46 -7.33 3.15
N THR A 21 6.94 -8.43 3.67
CA THR A 21 6.70 -9.63 2.86
C THR A 21 5.51 -9.39 1.92
N ALA A 22 5.45 -10.12 0.80
CA ALA A 22 4.32 -10.06 -0.13
C ALA A 22 2.96 -10.42 0.50
N PHE A 23 2.97 -11.10 1.66
CA PHE A 23 1.78 -11.49 2.42
C PHE A 23 1.38 -10.50 3.51
N SER A 24 2.27 -9.56 3.86
CA SER A 24 2.07 -8.59 4.95
C SER A 24 1.86 -7.14 4.44
N ALA A 25 1.74 -6.97 3.13
CA ALA A 25 1.45 -5.70 2.47
C ALA A 25 0.52 -5.90 1.28
N ALA A 26 -0.16 -4.83 0.86
CA ALA A 26 -0.96 -4.80 -0.35
C ALA A 26 -0.65 -3.54 -1.17
N LEU A 27 -0.59 -3.70 -2.49
CA LEU A 27 -0.44 -2.58 -3.40
C LEU A 27 -1.82 -1.98 -3.68
N VAL A 28 -1.97 -0.68 -3.49
CA VAL A 28 -3.24 0.02 -3.74
C VAL A 28 -3.09 0.87 -4.99
N LYS A 29 -3.94 0.65 -5.98
CA LYS A 29 -4.11 1.54 -7.12
C LYS A 29 -5.21 2.55 -6.79
N LEU A 30 -4.83 3.82 -6.63
CA LEU A 30 -5.73 4.88 -6.20
C LEU A 30 -6.58 5.38 -7.37
N GLU A 31 -7.88 5.60 -7.15
CA GLU A 31 -8.73 6.26 -8.15
C GLU A 31 -8.31 7.72 -8.38
N LYS A 32 -7.81 8.38 -7.33
CA LYS A 32 -7.35 9.76 -7.38
C LYS A 32 -5.93 9.85 -6.83
N PRO A 33 -5.03 10.56 -7.52
CA PRO A 33 -3.64 10.64 -7.10
C PRO A 33 -3.50 11.34 -5.74
N MET A 34 -2.68 10.77 -4.86
CA MET A 34 -2.36 11.38 -3.58
C MET A 34 -1.39 12.57 -3.77
N LYS A 35 -1.65 13.68 -3.06
CA LYS A 35 -0.77 14.86 -3.04
C LYS A 35 0.50 14.59 -2.23
N ARG A 36 1.65 15.04 -2.74
CA ARG A 36 3.02 14.78 -2.23
C ARG A 36 3.27 15.12 -0.76
N GLY A 37 2.49 16.03 -0.16
CA GLY A 37 2.68 16.49 1.22
C GLY A 37 2.15 15.58 2.33
N ARG A 38 1.28 14.60 2.02
CA ARG A 38 0.72 13.67 3.02
C ARG A 38 1.50 12.35 3.18
N MET A 39 2.45 12.09 2.27
CA MET A 39 3.09 10.78 2.12
C MET A 39 3.90 10.33 3.34
N TRP A 40 4.51 11.28 4.08
CA TRP A 40 5.28 10.99 5.29
C TRP A 40 4.47 11.21 6.58
N ALA A 41 3.22 11.68 6.46
CA ALA A 41 2.39 12.09 7.59
C ALA A 41 1.35 11.03 8.00
N MET A 42 1.11 10.02 7.15
CA MET A 42 0.16 8.94 7.44
C MET A 42 0.90 7.73 8.02
N SER A 43 0.95 7.64 9.34
CA SER A 43 1.42 6.44 10.05
C SER A 43 0.35 5.33 10.09
N VAL A 44 -0.93 5.74 10.09
CA VAL A 44 -2.11 4.86 10.16
C VAL A 44 -3.23 5.48 9.35
N GLY A 45 -4.03 4.66 8.67
CA GLY A 45 -5.21 5.09 7.95
C GLY A 45 -6.00 3.92 7.38
N THR A 46 -7.17 4.23 6.83
CA THR A 46 -8.05 3.23 6.22
C THR A 46 -8.07 3.42 4.71
N VAL A 47 -7.94 2.34 3.96
CA VAL A 47 -8.14 2.31 2.51
C VAL A 47 -9.37 1.45 2.22
N GLN A 48 -10.23 1.94 1.33
CA GLN A 48 -11.34 1.18 0.78
C GLN A 48 -11.18 1.05 -0.73
N GLY A 49 -11.46 -0.13 -1.24
CA GLY A 49 -11.45 -0.46 -2.66
C GLY A 49 -11.80 -1.93 -2.86
N ARG A 50 -11.65 -2.43 -4.08
CA ARG A 50 -11.87 -3.84 -4.41
C ARG A 50 -10.57 -4.62 -4.19
N MET A 51 -10.58 -5.53 -3.22
CA MET A 51 -9.45 -6.43 -2.96
C MET A 51 -9.40 -7.54 -4.02
N VAL A 52 -8.23 -7.70 -4.64
CA VAL A 52 -7.92 -8.72 -5.64
C VAL A 52 -6.70 -9.48 -5.19
N ILE A 53 -6.74 -10.80 -5.35
CA ILE A 53 -5.58 -11.67 -5.16
C ILE A 53 -4.92 -11.82 -6.54
N ASP A 54 -3.87 -11.05 -6.77
CA ASP A 54 -3.13 -11.02 -8.04
C ASP A 54 -1.62 -10.97 -7.74
N PRO A 55 -0.92 -12.13 -7.76
CA PRO A 55 0.50 -12.20 -7.43
C PRO A 55 1.36 -11.46 -8.46
N ILE A 56 1.98 -10.36 -8.04
CA ILE A 56 2.98 -9.64 -8.84
C ILE A 56 4.31 -10.36 -8.69
N VAL A 57 4.77 -10.98 -9.77
CA VAL A 57 6.05 -11.71 -9.82
C VAL A 57 7.07 -10.92 -10.64
N ASP A 58 8.23 -10.66 -10.04
CA ASP A 58 9.40 -10.13 -10.76
C ASP A 58 10.61 -11.03 -10.53
N ARG A 59 11.27 -11.44 -11.61
CA ARG A 59 12.47 -12.31 -11.58
C ARG A 59 12.33 -13.56 -10.71
N GLY A 60 11.13 -14.14 -10.66
CA GLY A 60 10.84 -15.34 -9.86
C GLY A 60 10.52 -15.08 -8.38
N TRP A 61 10.47 -13.81 -7.95
CA TRP A 61 10.08 -13.40 -6.61
C TRP A 61 8.67 -12.82 -6.62
N ILE A 62 7.85 -13.23 -5.65
CA ILE A 62 6.54 -12.60 -5.43
C ILE A 62 6.78 -11.30 -4.67
N LEU A 63 6.49 -10.18 -5.31
CA LEU A 63 6.62 -8.84 -4.73
C LEU A 63 5.35 -8.44 -3.97
N SER A 64 4.19 -8.86 -4.45
CA SER A 64 2.91 -8.61 -3.79
C SER A 64 1.91 -9.71 -4.12
N MET A 65 1.09 -10.11 -3.15
CA MET A 65 -0.01 -11.06 -3.34
C MET A 65 -1.38 -10.38 -3.46
N TYR A 66 -1.49 -9.15 -2.95
CA TYR A 66 -2.74 -8.48 -2.73
C TYR A 66 -2.72 -7.11 -3.40
N VAL A 67 -3.69 -6.88 -4.26
CA VAL A 67 -3.91 -5.59 -4.91
C VAL A 67 -5.26 -5.05 -4.46
N ILE A 68 -5.32 -3.78 -4.11
CA ILE A 68 -6.58 -3.06 -3.92
C ILE A 68 -6.77 -2.15 -5.12
N GLU A 69 -7.76 -2.46 -5.94
CA GLU A 69 -8.14 -1.64 -7.08
C GLU A 69 -9.21 -0.63 -6.68
N GLU A 70 -9.32 0.46 -7.43
CA GLU A 70 -10.31 1.53 -7.15
C GLU A 70 -10.16 2.06 -5.71
N GLY A 71 -8.91 2.20 -5.27
CA GLY A 71 -8.56 2.54 -3.89
C GLY A 71 -8.84 4.00 -3.57
N SER A 72 -9.44 4.23 -2.41
CA SER A 72 -9.64 5.54 -1.80
C SER A 72 -9.19 5.53 -0.33
N LEU A 73 -8.51 6.60 0.08
CA LEU A 73 -8.14 6.80 1.48
C LEU A 73 -9.37 7.36 2.22
N ILE A 74 -9.84 6.62 3.21
CA ILE A 74 -10.82 7.14 4.16
C ILE A 74 -10.02 7.87 5.24
N SER A 75 -10.07 9.20 5.24
CA SER A 75 -9.59 9.95 6.39
C SER A 75 -10.58 9.78 7.52
N ASP A 76 -10.20 9.06 8.57
CA ASP A 76 -10.76 9.33 9.88
C ASP A 76 -10.07 10.59 10.37
N GLU A 77 -10.83 11.66 10.60
CA GLU A 77 -10.32 12.86 11.25
C GLU A 77 -9.96 12.48 12.69
N GLY A 78 -8.68 12.17 12.90
CA GLY A 78 -8.05 12.13 14.23
C GLY A 78 -7.41 13.46 14.55
#